data_AF-A0A6J6IN18-F1
#
_entry.id   AF-A0A6J6IN18-F1
#
_cell.length_a   1.000
_cell.length_b   1.000
_cell.length_c   1.000
_cell.angle_alpha   90.00
_cell.angle_beta   90.00
_cell.angle_gamma   90.00
#
_symmetry.space_group_name_H-M   'P 1'
#
loop_
_entity.id
_entity.type
_entity.pdbx_description
1 polymer ?
#
loop_
_entity_poly.entity_id
_entity_poly.type
_entity_poly.pdbx_seq_one_letter_code
_entity_poly.pdbx_strand_id
1 'polypeptide(L)'
;MSLTTTSRASSAAETDLPMVRYGANLNVPEDVRSEIAVLKGIVSAFLMSHESRRPVYQWQRELLVELAEALLASNGQNLDVYCTAAWSQAKTDIQKKRVVVDQVASLTDQSAITLHNRLVAKSPSF
;
A
#
# COMPACT_ATOMS: atom_id res chain seq x y z
N MET A 1 11.81 -32.00 -18.85
CA MET A 1 11.52 -31.55 -17.47
C MET A 1 10.78 -30.22 -17.55
N SER A 2 9.58 -30.22 -18.13
CA SER A 2 8.85 -28.99 -18.46
C SER A 2 7.38 -29.36 -18.68
N LEU A 3 6.47 -28.51 -18.19
CA LEU A 3 4.99 -28.52 -18.34
C LEU A 3 4.14 -29.13 -17.21
N THR A 4 4.62 -30.06 -16.36
CA THR A 4 3.75 -30.70 -15.34
C THR A 4 3.56 -29.89 -14.05
N THR A 5 4.44 -28.93 -13.73
CA THR A 5 4.38 -28.21 -12.44
C THR A 5 3.28 -27.15 -12.41
N THR A 6 3.00 -26.49 -13.54
CA THR A 6 2.03 -25.38 -13.58
C THR A 6 0.59 -25.83 -13.29
N SER A 7 0.20 -27.05 -13.66
CA SER A 7 -1.17 -27.52 -13.43
C SER A 7 -1.43 -27.94 -11.98
N ARG A 8 -0.39 -28.16 -11.15
CA ARG A 8 -0.54 -28.55 -9.74
C ARG A 8 -0.68 -27.35 -8.79
N ALA A 9 -0.41 -26.14 -9.27
CA ALA A 9 -0.40 -24.92 -8.44
C ALA A 9 -1.72 -24.12 -8.49
N SER A 10 -2.65 -24.48 -9.38
CA SER A 10 -3.94 -23.78 -9.49
C SER A 10 -5.06 -24.81 -9.53
N SER A 11 -5.88 -24.85 -8.49
CA SER A 11 -7.13 -25.61 -8.50
C SER A 11 -8.28 -24.65 -8.82
N ALA A 12 -9.13 -25.01 -9.79
CA ALA A 12 -10.49 -24.47 -9.81
C ALA A 12 -11.10 -24.79 -8.44
N ALA A 13 -11.76 -23.83 -7.81
CA ALA A 13 -12.19 -23.93 -6.41
C ALA A 13 -13.25 -25.03 -6.24
N GLU A 14 -12.89 -26.32 -6.14
CA GLU A 14 -13.76 -27.53 -5.96
C GLU A 14 -15.02 -27.64 -6.83
N THR A 15 -15.26 -26.66 -7.68
CA THR A 15 -16.43 -26.47 -8.52
C THR A 15 -15.90 -26.59 -9.93
N ASP A 16 -16.61 -27.34 -10.78
CA ASP A 16 -16.29 -27.63 -12.18
C ASP A 16 -16.40 -26.39 -13.10
N LEU A 17 -16.05 -25.22 -12.56
CA LEU A 17 -16.08 -23.94 -13.22
C LEU A 17 -14.82 -23.76 -14.06
N PRO A 18 -14.95 -23.20 -15.29
CA PRO A 18 -13.80 -22.96 -16.15
C PRO A 18 -12.80 -22.01 -15.46
N MET A 19 -11.50 -22.32 -15.59
CA MET A 19 -10.42 -21.46 -15.10
C MET A 19 -10.44 -20.11 -15.82
N VAL A 20 -11.08 -19.12 -15.21
CA VAL A 20 -11.04 -17.72 -15.66
C VAL A 20 -9.90 -16.97 -14.95
N ARG A 21 -9.42 -15.86 -15.55
CA ARG A 21 -8.22 -15.11 -15.15
C ARG A 21 -8.09 -14.80 -13.64
N TYR A 22 -9.20 -14.60 -12.93
CA TYR A 22 -9.24 -14.35 -11.48
C TYR A 22 -10.14 -15.34 -10.71
N GLY A 23 -10.58 -16.43 -11.35
CA GLY A 23 -11.53 -17.41 -10.77
C GLY A 23 -10.87 -18.71 -10.29
N ALA A 24 -9.55 -18.76 -10.24
CA ALA A 24 -8.81 -19.91 -9.74
C ALA A 24 -8.12 -19.58 -8.42
N ASN A 25 -8.06 -20.57 -7.52
CA ASN A 25 -7.28 -20.46 -6.31
C ASN A 25 -5.85 -20.91 -6.60
N LEU A 26 -4.88 -20.03 -6.30
CA LEU A 26 -3.46 -20.36 -6.36
C LEU A 26 -3.08 -21.17 -5.12
N ASN A 27 -2.92 -22.48 -5.30
CA ASN A 27 -2.37 -23.39 -4.29
C ASN A 27 -0.85 -23.44 -4.41
N VAL A 28 -0.14 -22.85 -3.46
CA VAL A 28 1.34 -22.92 -3.40
C VAL A 28 1.74 -24.22 -2.68
N PRO A 29 2.42 -25.17 -3.35
CA PRO A 29 2.92 -26.40 -2.74
C PRO A 29 3.82 -26.14 -1.52
N GLU A 30 3.85 -27.09 -0.60
CA GLU A 30 4.49 -26.89 0.71
C GLU A 30 6.02 -26.74 0.65
N ASP A 31 6.67 -27.44 -0.28
CA ASP A 31 8.09 -27.29 -0.59
C ASP A 31 8.40 -25.87 -1.07
N VAL A 32 7.62 -25.36 -2.02
CA VAL A 32 7.76 -23.98 -2.53
C VAL A 32 7.47 -22.95 -1.43
N ARG A 33 6.48 -23.19 -0.58
CA ARG A 33 6.19 -22.32 0.58
C ARG A 33 7.38 -22.27 1.55
N SER A 34 8.00 -23.42 1.80
CA SER A 34 9.18 -23.54 2.66
C SER A 34 10.38 -22.78 2.08
N GLU A 35 10.62 -22.89 0.77
CA GLU A 35 11.66 -22.11 0.08
C GLU A 35 11.42 -20.60 0.18
N ILE A 36 10.18 -20.15 -0.06
CA ILE A 36 9.79 -18.74 0.09
C ILE A 36 10.00 -18.28 1.54
N ALA A 37 9.66 -19.11 2.53
CA ALA A 37 9.85 -18.79 3.93
C ALA A 37 11.32 -18.61 4.29
N VAL A 38 12.21 -19.50 3.81
CA VAL A 38 13.67 -19.36 4.00
C VAL A 38 14.18 -18.09 3.35
N LEU A 39 13.82 -17.79 2.10
CA LEU A 39 14.25 -16.58 1.40
C LEU A 39 13.77 -15.30 2.09
N LYS A 40 12.50 -15.26 2.51
CA LYS A 40 11.95 -14.15 3.30
C LYS A 40 12.65 -14.01 4.65
N GLY A 41 13.00 -15.12 5.30
CA GLY A 41 13.74 -15.16 6.55
C GLY A 41 15.13 -14.53 6.42
N ILE A 42 15.89 -14.89 5.38
CA ILE A 42 17.21 -14.31 5.10
C ILE A 42 17.08 -12.81 4.84
N VAL A 43 16.15 -12.38 3.99
CA VAL A 43 15.93 -10.95 3.72
C VAL A 43 15.56 -10.19 5.00
N SER A 44 14.69 -10.76 5.84
CA SER A 44 14.33 -10.17 7.12
C SER A 44 15.54 -10.03 8.05
N ALA A 45 16.33 -11.09 8.19
CA ALA A 45 17.47 -11.17 9.11
C ALA A 45 18.66 -10.29 8.72
N PHE A 46 18.86 -10.03 7.42
CA PHE A 46 20.04 -9.29 6.93
C PHE A 46 19.73 -7.90 6.35
N LEU A 47 18.53 -7.67 5.80
CA LEU A 47 18.19 -6.39 5.16
C LEU A 47 17.19 -5.55 5.95
N MET A 48 16.20 -6.17 6.60
CA MET A 48 15.14 -5.45 7.31
C MET A 48 15.49 -5.19 8.78
N SER A 49 16.30 -6.05 9.40
CA SER A 49 16.78 -5.92 10.78
C SER A 49 17.88 -4.87 10.96
N HIS A 50 18.47 -4.38 9.86
CA HIS A 50 19.64 -3.50 9.91
C HIS A 50 19.26 -2.12 10.47
N GLU A 51 19.87 -1.78 11.61
CA GLU A 51 19.54 -0.62 12.44
C GLU A 51 19.66 0.73 11.71
N SER A 52 20.50 0.79 10.68
CA SER A 52 20.69 1.98 9.84
C SER A 52 19.45 2.43 9.06
N ARG A 53 18.42 1.58 8.92
CA ARG A 53 17.18 1.92 8.21
C ARG A 53 16.08 2.48 9.12
N ARG A 54 16.19 2.31 10.45
CA ARG A 54 15.18 2.81 11.39
C ARG A 54 14.94 4.33 11.29
N PRO A 55 15.97 5.19 11.18
CA PRO A 55 15.76 6.63 11.05
C PRO A 55 14.99 7.01 9.79
N VAL A 56 15.27 6.33 8.67
CA VAL A 56 14.59 6.58 7.39
C VAL A 56 13.13 6.17 7.47
N TYR A 57 12.82 4.99 8.03
CA TYR A 57 11.44 4.55 8.19
C TYR A 57 10.64 5.44 9.14
N GLN A 58 11.27 5.93 10.21
CA GLN A 58 10.65 6.86 11.13
C GLN A 58 10.30 8.17 10.42
N TRP A 59 11.28 8.77 9.72
CA TRP A 59 11.07 10.00 8.96
C TRP A 59 9.99 9.85 7.88
N GLN A 60 9.99 8.74 7.13
CA GLN A 60 8.94 8.46 6.14
C GLN A 60 7.55 8.35 6.79
N ARG A 61 7.46 7.74 7.97
CA ARG A 61 6.19 7.61 8.68
C ARG A 61 5.70 8.96 9.20
N GLU A 62 6.59 9.77 9.75
CA GLU A 62 6.29 11.15 10.18
C GLU A 62 5.81 11.99 8.99
N LEU A 63 6.52 11.94 7.85
CA LEU A 63 6.13 12.62 6.61
C LEU A 63 4.72 12.25 6.16
N LEU A 64 4.37 10.96 6.15
CA LEU A 64 3.04 10.52 5.72
C LEU A 64 1.94 10.95 6.72
N VAL A 65 2.25 10.96 8.02
CA VAL A 65 1.31 11.44 9.05
C VAL A 65 1.05 12.92 8.88
N GLU A 66 2.09 13.74 8.79
CA GLU A 66 1.98 15.19 8.60
C GLU A 66 1.26 15.53 7.29
N LEU A 67 1.54 14.80 6.21
CA LEU A 67 0.84 14.96 4.94
C LEU A 67 -0.66 14.66 5.07
N ALA A 68 -1.02 13.55 5.73
CA ALA A 68 -2.41 13.18 5.94
C ALA A 68 -3.15 14.21 6.80
N GLU A 69 -2.51 14.74 7.84
CA GLU A 69 -3.07 15.80 8.68
C GLU A 69 -3.27 17.10 7.90
N ALA A 70 -2.29 17.52 7.10
CA ALA A 70 -2.39 18.70 6.25
C ALA A 70 -3.51 18.58 5.20
N LEU A 71 -3.67 17.41 4.57
CA LEU A 71 -4.76 17.13 3.63
C LEU A 71 -6.14 17.06 4.30
N LEU A 72 -6.21 16.59 5.54
CA LEU A 72 -7.45 16.59 6.28
C LEU A 72 -7.83 18.04 6.69
N ALA A 73 -6.85 18.83 7.12
CA ALA A 73 -7.01 20.23 7.51
C ALA A 73 -7.36 21.14 6.33
N SER A 74 -6.90 20.81 5.11
CA SER A 74 -7.25 21.54 3.89
C SER A 74 -8.72 21.38 3.47
N ASN A 75 -9.50 20.55 4.18
CA ASN A 75 -10.94 20.37 4.04
C ASN A 75 -11.39 20.06 2.60
N GLY A 76 -10.66 19.15 1.95
CA GLY A 76 -10.94 18.71 0.58
C GLY A 76 -10.19 19.47 -0.51
N GLN A 77 -9.40 20.48 -0.16
CA GLN A 77 -8.48 21.12 -1.09
C GLN A 77 -7.21 20.28 -1.27
N ASN A 78 -6.57 20.37 -2.44
CA ASN A 78 -5.35 19.61 -2.79
C ASN A 78 -5.53 18.10 -2.95
N LEU A 79 -6.77 17.61 -3.05
CA LEU A 79 -7.07 16.24 -3.45
C LEU A 79 -7.03 16.12 -4.98
N ASP A 80 -6.73 14.91 -5.46
CA ASP A 80 -6.91 14.55 -6.85
C ASP A 80 -8.40 14.49 -7.23
N VAL A 81 -8.68 14.32 -8.52
CA VAL A 81 -10.05 14.35 -9.05
C VAL A 81 -10.94 13.27 -8.43
N TYR A 82 -10.41 12.05 -8.23
CA TYR A 82 -11.16 10.93 -7.69
C TYR A 82 -11.47 11.12 -6.21
N CYS A 83 -10.47 11.55 -5.44
CA CYS A 83 -10.60 11.81 -4.02
C CYS A 83 -11.47 13.04 -3.77
N THR A 84 -11.44 14.07 -4.62
CA THR A 84 -12.35 15.22 -4.53
C THR A 84 -13.82 14.82 -4.69
N ALA A 85 -14.11 13.93 -5.64
CA ALA A 85 -15.46 13.42 -5.84
C ALA A 85 -15.94 12.59 -4.64
N ALA A 86 -15.06 11.73 -4.09
CA ALA A 86 -15.35 10.94 -2.90
C ALA A 86 -15.53 11.81 -1.64
N TRP A 87 -14.69 12.84 -1.47
CA TRP A 87 -14.78 13.82 -0.38
C TRP A 87 -16.13 14.53 -0.37
N SER A 88 -16.61 14.94 -1.54
CA SER A 88 -17.90 15.63 -1.68
C SER A 88 -19.10 14.76 -1.28
N GLN A 89 -18.96 13.43 -1.31
CA GLN A 89 -19.99 12.48 -0.91
C GLN A 89 -19.87 12.05 0.56
N ALA A 90 -18.74 12.33 1.21
CA ALA A 90 -18.48 11.96 2.59
C ALA A 90 -19.33 12.80 3.56
N LYS A 91 -20.11 12.12 4.39
CA LYS A 91 -21.03 12.74 5.38
C LYS A 91 -20.48 12.67 6.80
N THR A 92 -19.44 11.89 7.05
CA THR A 92 -18.84 11.70 8.37
C THR A 92 -17.35 11.92 8.35
N ASP A 93 -16.77 12.25 9.51
CA ASP A 93 -15.33 12.42 9.65
C ASP A 93 -14.55 11.14 9.36
N ILE A 94 -15.14 9.98 9.64
CA ILE A 94 -14.55 8.67 9.30
C ILE A 94 -14.45 8.52 7.78
N GLN A 95 -15.50 8.89 7.04
CA GLN A 95 -15.49 8.84 5.57
C GLN A 95 -14.47 9.84 4.99
N LYS A 96 -14.40 11.06 5.54
CA LYS A 96 -13.40 12.07 5.14
C LYS A 96 -11.97 11.59 5.37
N LYS A 97 -11.69 11.01 6.55
CA LYS A 97 -10.39 10.40 6.85
C LYS A 97 -10.06 9.28 5.89
N ARG A 98 -11.04 8.45 5.52
CA ARG A 98 -10.82 7.37 4.53
C ARG A 98 -10.40 7.92 3.17
N VAL A 99 -11.05 8.98 2.69
CA VAL A 99 -10.69 9.64 1.43
C VAL A 99 -9.25 10.16 1.47
N VAL A 100 -8.82 10.75 2.60
CA VAL A 100 -7.42 11.20 2.76
C VAL A 100 -6.45 10.01 2.74
N VAL A 101 -6.79 8.89 3.39
CA VAL A 101 -5.96 7.68 3.35
C VAL A 101 -5.84 7.15 1.91
N ASP A 102 -6.95 7.11 1.17
CA ASP A 102 -6.96 6.67 -0.24
C ASP A 102 -6.14 7.62 -1.13
N GLN A 103 -6.20 8.93 -0.87
CA GLN A 103 -5.36 9.93 -1.54
C GLN A 103 -3.87 9.70 -1.26
N VAL A 104 -3.48 9.48 0.00
CA VAL A 104 -2.06 9.26 0.34
C VAL A 104 -1.57 7.93 -0.24
N ALA A 105 -2.40 6.90 -0.24
CA ALA A 105 -2.07 5.59 -0.79
C ALA A 105 -1.92 5.57 -2.32
N SER A 106 -2.51 6.54 -3.03
CA SER A 106 -2.37 6.65 -4.50
C SER A 106 -1.08 7.38 -4.93
N LEU A 107 -0.35 8.00 -3.99
CA LEU A 107 0.87 8.73 -4.28
C LEU A 107 2.06 7.78 -4.44
N THR A 108 2.99 8.17 -5.32
CA THR A 108 4.33 7.61 -5.33
C THR A 108 5.16 8.29 -4.26
N ASP A 109 6.27 7.69 -3.85
CA ASP A 109 7.19 8.28 -2.86
C ASP A 109 7.57 9.72 -3.22
N GLN A 110 7.91 9.97 -4.49
CA GLN A 110 8.31 11.29 -4.95
C GLN A 110 7.17 12.30 -4.93
N SER A 111 5.95 11.90 -5.29
CA SER A 111 4.80 12.81 -5.26
C SER A 111 4.35 13.10 -3.83
N ALA A 112 4.45 12.13 -2.90
CA ALA A 112 4.20 12.33 -1.48
C ALA A 112 5.15 13.36 -0.87
N ILE A 113 6.46 13.22 -1.11
CA ILE A 113 7.47 14.20 -0.66
C ILE A 113 7.20 15.59 -1.24
N THR A 114 6.92 15.67 -2.54
CA THR A 114 6.66 16.94 -3.23
C THR A 114 5.41 17.65 -2.69
N LEU A 115 4.37 16.89 -2.39
CA LEU A 115 3.12 17.42 -1.84
C LEU A 115 3.29 17.82 -0.37
N HIS A 116 3.97 17.00 0.43
CA HIS A 116 4.32 17.31 1.82
C HIS A 116 5.10 18.62 1.93
N ASN A 117 6.18 18.79 1.15
CA ASN A 117 6.95 20.04 1.14
C ASN A 117 6.10 21.27 0.79
N ARG A 118 5.10 21.11 -0.09
CA ARG A 118 4.23 22.22 -0.49
C ARG A 118 3.23 22.62 0.61
N LEU A 119 2.69 21.64 1.32
CA LEU A 119 1.59 21.84 2.27
C LEU A 119 2.10 22.08 3.70
N VAL A 120 3.13 21.35 4.11
CA VAL A 120 3.66 21.36 5.49
C VAL A 120 4.76 22.40 5.63
N ALA A 121 5.78 22.40 4.75
CA ALA A 121 6.89 23.36 4.87
C ALA A 121 6.51 24.81 4.51
N LYS A 122 5.32 25.04 3.92
CA LYS A 122 4.78 26.38 3.62
C LYS A 122 3.75 26.86 4.65
N SER A 123 3.40 26.04 5.65
CA SER A 123 2.49 26.46 6.71
C SER A 123 3.20 27.43 7.66
N PRO A 124 2.76 28.68 7.81
CA PRO A 124 3.38 29.60 8.76
C PRO A 124 3.14 29.08 10.17
N SER A 125 4.21 28.83 10.91
CA SER A 125 4.14 28.74 12.37
C SER A 125 3.79 30.16 12.88
N PHE A 126 2.55 30.34 13.34
CA PHE A 126 2.20 31.50 14.17
C PHE A 126 2.73 31.30 15.58
#